data_AF-A0A2V8SNX6-F1
#
_entry.id   AF-A0A2V8SNX6-F1
#
_cell.length_a   1.000
_cell.length_b   1.000
_cell.length_c   1.000
_cell.angle_alpha   90.00
_cell.angle_beta   90.00
_cell.angle_gamma   90.00
#
_symmetry.space_group_name_H-M   'P 1'
#
loop_
_entity.id
_entity.type
_entity.pdbx_description
1 polymer ?
#
loop_
_entity_poly.entity_id
_entity_poly.type
_entity_poly.pdbx_seq_one_letter_code
_entity_poly.pdbx_strand_id
1 'polypeptide(L)'
;MTFKQFLITTLCAAAILMGAVAMAHGQERRREYITAVAQGTAQQLGQIVNVTFIINEVSTADDQKILIDAFRVGGSRGLSNAVDKMSSKGRISITGTIGYDVNYIREFILPDGSRKIRFVTDRPIRFREAWSSTRSIDYSLSMGEIIIRGDRDSNSGTIMPIAKFRLDKEKELSIETFRNPWKLLNIKAHD
;
A
#
# COMPACT_ATOMS: atom_id res chain seq x y z
N MET A 1 -13.60 45.08 -51.13
CA MET A 1 -12.41 45.14 -50.25
C MET A 1 -12.70 46.09 -49.11
N THR A 2 -12.95 45.58 -47.90
CA THR A 2 -13.02 46.41 -46.69
C THR A 2 -12.50 45.64 -45.49
N PHE A 3 -11.42 46.22 -44.95
CA PHE A 3 -10.47 45.77 -43.95
C PHE A 3 -11.05 45.71 -42.52
N LYS A 4 -12.23 45.08 -42.33
CA LYS A 4 -12.93 45.04 -41.03
C LYS A 4 -13.39 43.66 -40.55
N GLN A 5 -13.19 42.60 -41.33
CA GLN A 5 -13.61 41.24 -40.96
C GLN A 5 -12.47 40.30 -40.57
N PHE A 6 -11.22 40.75 -40.59
CA PHE A 6 -10.06 39.89 -40.31
C PHE A 6 -9.51 39.99 -38.88
N LEU A 7 -10.07 40.88 -38.03
CA LEU A 7 -9.54 41.10 -36.68
C LEU A 7 -10.31 40.35 -35.56
N ILE A 8 -11.46 39.73 -35.86
CA ILE A 8 -12.31 39.10 -34.84
C ILE A 8 -12.09 37.59 -34.74
N THR A 9 -11.48 36.97 -35.75
CA THR A 9 -11.27 35.51 -35.79
C THR A 9 -9.98 35.02 -35.11
N THR A 10 -9.14 35.93 -34.60
CA THR A 10 -7.85 35.59 -33.98
C THR A 10 -7.79 35.87 -32.47
N LEU A 11 -8.93 36.08 -31.81
CA LEU A 11 -8.98 36.24 -30.34
C LEU A 11 -9.64 35.05 -29.59
N CYS A 12 -10.19 34.06 -30.31
CA CYS A 12 -10.80 32.87 -29.69
C CYS A 12 -9.93 31.61 -29.76
N ALA A 13 -8.78 31.63 -30.44
CA ALA A 13 -7.93 30.43 -30.59
C ALA A 13 -6.88 30.25 -29.47
N ALA A 14 -6.70 31.23 -28.57
CA ALA A 14 -5.67 31.18 -27.52
C ALA A 14 -6.19 30.89 -26.10
N ALA A 15 -7.50 30.73 -25.91
CA ALA A 15 -8.11 30.59 -24.58
C ALA A 15 -8.46 29.14 -24.17
N ILE A 16 -8.11 28.12 -24.97
CA ILE A 16 -8.47 26.71 -24.71
C ILE A 16 -7.29 25.88 -24.16
N LEU A 17 -6.11 26.48 -23.94
CA LEU A 17 -4.92 25.74 -23.46
C LEU A 17 -4.67 25.84 -21.94
N MET A 18 -5.60 26.35 -21.13
CA MET A 18 -5.41 26.54 -19.67
C MET A 18 -6.44 25.85 -18.77
N GLY A 19 -7.19 24.88 -19.28
CA GLY A 19 -8.35 24.32 -18.55
C GLY A 19 -8.28 22.83 -18.27
N ALA A 20 -7.26 22.34 -17.55
CA ALA A 20 -7.35 21.11 -16.75
C ALA A 20 -6.10 20.95 -15.87
N VAL A 21 -5.83 21.91 -14.97
CA VAL A 21 -5.09 21.55 -13.77
C VAL A 21 -6.05 20.67 -12.99
N ALA A 22 -5.77 19.36 -12.93
CA ALA A 22 -6.48 18.45 -12.05
C ALA A 22 -6.48 19.10 -10.66
N MET A 23 -7.65 19.53 -10.22
CA MET A 23 -7.88 19.89 -8.83
C MET A 23 -7.56 18.63 -8.03
N ALA A 24 -6.33 18.53 -7.54
CA ALA A 24 -6.01 17.69 -6.41
C ALA A 24 -6.77 18.31 -5.23
N HIS A 25 -8.06 17.99 -5.14
CA HIS A 25 -8.83 18.23 -3.95
C HIS A 25 -8.15 17.40 -2.87
N GLY A 26 -7.37 18.08 -2.04
CA GLY A 26 -7.08 17.66 -0.68
C GLY A 26 -8.39 17.66 0.09
N GLN A 27 -9.29 16.74 -0.24
CA GLN A 27 -10.32 16.33 0.67
C GLN A 27 -9.55 15.70 1.84
N GLU A 28 -9.58 16.34 3.01
CA GLU A 28 -9.10 15.71 4.24
C GLU A 28 -9.74 14.34 4.30
N ARG A 29 -8.93 13.32 4.05
CA ARG A 29 -9.45 11.97 3.98
C ARG A 29 -9.84 11.61 5.40
N ARG A 30 -11.14 11.39 5.61
CA ARG A 30 -11.62 10.86 6.87
C ARG A 30 -10.95 9.51 7.10
N ARG A 31 -10.48 9.31 8.33
CA ARG A 31 -9.83 8.06 8.73
C ARG A 31 -10.74 6.89 8.42
N GLU A 32 -10.21 5.92 7.68
CA GLU A 32 -10.93 4.72 7.28
C GLU A 32 -10.46 3.53 8.12
N TYR A 33 -11.41 2.70 8.54
CA TYR A 33 -11.19 1.49 9.32
C TYR A 33 -11.59 0.28 8.48
N ILE A 34 -10.67 -0.68 8.34
CA ILE A 34 -10.90 -1.97 7.70
C ILE A 34 -10.73 -3.06 8.74
N THR A 35 -11.80 -3.79 9.01
CA THR A 35 -11.77 -4.96 9.90
C THR A 35 -11.83 -6.24 9.08
N ALA A 36 -11.06 -7.25 9.50
CA ALA A 36 -11.01 -8.54 8.85
C ALA A 36 -10.65 -9.65 9.84
N VAL A 37 -10.89 -10.88 9.41
CA VAL A 37 -10.40 -12.09 10.08
C VAL A 37 -9.22 -12.62 9.28
N ALA A 38 -8.03 -12.66 9.87
CA ALA A 38 -6.87 -13.27 9.23
C ALA A 38 -6.79 -14.76 9.60
N GLN A 39 -6.71 -15.59 8.57
CA GLN A 39 -6.61 -17.04 8.68
C GLN A 39 -5.24 -17.51 8.17
N GLY A 40 -4.51 -18.22 9.01
CA GLY A 40 -3.26 -18.87 8.66
C GLY A 40 -3.46 -19.94 7.59
N THR A 41 -2.47 -20.10 6.71
CA THR A 41 -2.51 -21.06 5.59
C THR A 41 -1.44 -22.14 5.75
N ALA A 42 -1.63 -23.26 5.04
CA ALA A 42 -0.75 -24.44 5.06
C ALA A 42 -0.37 -24.87 6.49
N GLN A 43 0.90 -24.77 6.89
CA GLN A 43 1.35 -25.21 8.23
C GLN A 43 0.77 -24.38 9.39
N GLN A 44 0.08 -23.27 9.09
CA GLN A 44 -0.58 -22.39 10.06
C GLN A 44 -2.12 -22.50 10.01
N LEU A 45 -2.66 -23.52 9.35
CA LEU A 45 -4.10 -23.75 9.27
C LEU A 45 -4.69 -23.90 10.68
N GLY A 46 -5.84 -23.25 10.93
CA GLY A 46 -6.50 -23.21 12.24
C GLY A 46 -6.12 -22.00 13.10
N GLN A 47 -5.06 -21.25 12.75
CA GLN A 47 -4.80 -19.94 13.36
C GLN A 47 -5.76 -18.91 12.78
N ILE A 48 -6.61 -18.35 13.64
CA ILE A 48 -7.61 -17.35 13.26
C ILE A 48 -7.51 -16.18 14.25
N VAL A 49 -7.28 -14.98 13.73
CA VAL A 49 -7.19 -13.77 14.56
C VAL A 49 -7.89 -12.59 13.88
N ASN A 50 -8.41 -11.66 14.67
CA ASN A 50 -8.97 -10.44 14.12
C ASN A 50 -7.86 -9.44 13.79
N VAL A 51 -8.07 -8.70 12.71
CA VAL A 51 -7.19 -7.65 12.24
C VAL A 51 -8.00 -6.38 12.05
N THR A 52 -7.47 -5.27 12.56
CA THR A 52 -7.96 -3.93 12.28
C THR A 52 -6.86 -3.16 11.56
N PHE A 53 -7.18 -2.64 10.39
CA PHE A 53 -6.32 -1.81 9.57
C PHE A 53 -6.93 -0.42 9.50
N ILE A 54 -6.13 0.60 9.78
CA ILE A 54 -6.55 1.99 9.82
C ILE A 54 -5.78 2.72 8.73
N ILE A 55 -6.48 3.44 7.86
CA ILE A 55 -5.89 4.29 6.83
C ILE A 55 -6.16 5.73 7.25
N ASN A 56 -5.10 6.47 7.57
CA ASN A 56 -5.18 7.91 7.79
C ASN A 56 -4.95 8.64 6.47
N GLU A 57 -3.96 8.19 5.71
CA GLU A 57 -3.50 8.81 4.48
C GLU A 57 -3.07 7.73 3.46
N VAL A 58 -2.94 8.13 2.20
CA VAL A 58 -2.33 7.30 1.15
C VAL A 58 -1.04 7.94 0.66
N SER A 59 -0.10 7.07 0.32
CA SER A 59 1.17 7.38 -0.29
C SER A 59 1.03 7.86 -1.73
N THR A 60 1.88 8.80 -2.09
CA THR A 60 1.94 9.46 -3.39
C THR A 60 2.80 8.71 -4.41
N ALA A 61 2.82 9.17 -5.65
CA ALA A 61 3.80 8.70 -6.66
C ALA A 61 5.25 8.95 -6.23
N ASP A 62 5.51 10.07 -5.55
CA ASP A 62 6.85 10.42 -5.09
C ASP A 62 7.31 9.51 -3.95
N ASP A 63 6.42 9.19 -3.02
CA ASP A 63 6.67 8.19 -1.98
C ASP A 63 7.09 6.84 -2.58
N GLN A 64 6.39 6.40 -3.63
CA GLN A 64 6.73 5.17 -4.34
C GLN A 64 8.11 5.27 -5.01
N LYS A 65 8.42 6.41 -5.62
CA LYS A 65 9.71 6.64 -6.27
C LYS A 65 10.86 6.55 -5.26
N ILE A 66 10.70 7.12 -4.07
CA ILE A 66 11.69 7.03 -2.97
C ILE A 66 11.97 5.55 -2.64
N LEU A 67 10.92 4.75 -2.48
CA LEU A 67 11.06 3.33 -2.18
C LEU A 67 11.73 2.53 -3.31
N ILE A 68 11.39 2.81 -4.57
CA ILE A 68 12.02 2.18 -5.74
C ILE A 68 13.51 2.54 -5.82
N ASP A 69 13.85 3.81 -5.64
CA ASP A 69 15.24 4.29 -5.69
C ASP A 69 16.05 3.69 -4.53
N ALA A 70 15.48 3.61 -3.33
CA ALA A 70 16.11 2.96 -2.18
C ALA A 70 16.34 1.45 -2.41
N PHE A 71 15.38 0.76 -3.04
CA PHE A 71 15.55 -0.64 -3.41
C PHE A 71 16.64 -0.83 -4.48
N ARG A 72 16.72 0.05 -5.48
CA ARG A 72 17.77 -0.01 -6.52
C ARG A 72 19.18 0.15 -5.94
N VAL A 73 19.34 1.02 -4.95
CA VAL A 73 20.65 1.31 -4.33
C VAL A 73 21.03 0.26 -3.29
N GLY A 74 20.11 -0.09 -2.39
CA GLY A 74 20.40 -0.90 -1.20
C GLY A 74 19.69 -2.26 -1.13
N GLY A 75 19.00 -2.66 -2.20
CA GLY A 75 18.19 -3.88 -2.24
C GLY A 75 17.09 -3.89 -1.17
N SER A 76 16.77 -5.07 -0.66
CA SER A 76 15.73 -5.21 0.38
C SER A 76 16.03 -4.43 1.66
N ARG A 77 17.31 -4.32 2.04
CA ARG A 77 17.72 -3.57 3.24
C ARG A 77 17.55 -2.07 3.02
N GLY A 78 17.95 -1.57 1.85
CA GLY A 78 17.72 -0.17 1.46
C GLY A 78 16.23 0.18 1.47
N LEU A 79 15.39 -0.68 0.90
CA LEU A 79 13.94 -0.52 0.93
C LEU A 79 13.39 -0.51 2.35
N SER A 80 13.75 -1.48 3.19
CA SER A 80 13.24 -1.55 4.56
C SER A 80 13.63 -0.33 5.38
N ASN A 81 14.87 0.16 5.23
CA ASN A 81 15.32 1.38 5.88
C ASN A 81 14.58 2.63 5.38
N ALA A 82 14.18 2.65 4.10
CA ALA A 82 13.41 3.76 3.55
C ALA A 82 11.97 3.76 4.07
N VAL A 83 11.33 2.58 4.15
CA VAL A 83 9.99 2.42 4.71
C VAL A 83 9.95 2.86 6.18
N ASP A 84 10.90 2.42 7.01
CA ASP A 84 11.02 2.79 8.43
C ASP A 84 11.11 4.32 8.64
N LYS A 85 11.74 5.04 7.71
CA LYS A 85 11.88 6.51 7.77
C LYS A 85 10.67 7.27 7.27
N MET A 86 9.72 6.63 6.60
CA MET A 86 8.53 7.29 6.11
C MET A 86 7.55 7.57 7.25
N SER A 87 6.85 8.71 7.16
CA SER A 87 5.75 9.02 8.08
C SER A 87 4.68 7.93 8.04
N SER A 88 4.16 7.56 9.20
CA SER A 88 3.02 6.65 9.29
C SER A 88 1.82 7.16 8.47
N LYS A 89 1.30 6.31 7.58
CA LYS A 89 0.10 6.53 6.77
C LYS A 89 -1.13 5.83 7.35
N GLY A 90 -0.92 4.95 8.32
CA GLY A 90 -1.97 4.15 8.92
C GLY A 90 -1.45 3.27 10.04
N ARG A 91 -2.27 2.33 10.47
CA ARG A 91 -1.91 1.39 11.54
C ARG A 91 -2.54 0.04 11.29
N ILE A 92 -1.82 -1.02 11.60
CA ILE A 92 -2.38 -2.37 11.63
C ILE A 92 -2.28 -2.94 13.04
N SER A 93 -3.40 -3.48 13.52
CA SER A 93 -3.49 -4.16 14.79
C SER A 93 -4.01 -5.56 14.58
N ILE A 94 -3.24 -6.54 15.07
CA ILE A 94 -3.63 -7.94 15.10
C ILE A 94 -3.96 -8.26 16.55
N THR A 95 -5.09 -8.90 16.82
CA THR A 95 -5.48 -9.29 18.18
C THR A 95 -4.35 -10.02 18.90
N GLY A 96 -4.05 -9.60 20.14
CA GLY A 96 -2.93 -10.12 20.92
C GLY A 96 -1.58 -9.44 20.62
N THR A 97 -1.56 -8.36 19.85
CA THR A 97 -0.38 -7.52 19.60
C THR A 97 -0.67 -6.05 19.91
N ILE A 98 0.37 -5.24 20.12
CA ILE A 98 0.26 -3.79 20.35
C ILE A 98 -0.16 -3.05 19.05
N GLY A 99 -0.13 -3.74 17.91
CA GLY A 99 -0.22 -3.13 16.58
C GLY A 99 1.05 -2.35 16.24
N TYR A 100 1.19 -2.03 14.97
CA TYR A 100 2.32 -1.29 14.42
C TYR A 100 1.82 -0.33 13.36
N ASP A 101 2.57 0.74 13.17
CA ASP A 101 2.28 1.73 12.15
C ASP A 101 2.45 1.14 10.75
N VAL A 102 1.92 1.83 9.75
CA VAL A 102 2.02 1.41 8.35
C VAL A 102 2.50 2.61 7.55
N ASN A 103 3.74 2.56 7.09
CA ASN A 103 4.42 3.73 6.54
C ASN A 103 4.18 3.93 5.04
N TYR A 104 3.68 2.91 4.33
CA TYR A 104 3.31 3.02 2.93
C TYR A 104 1.95 2.35 2.67
N ILE A 105 1.00 3.12 2.11
CA ILE A 105 -0.33 2.64 1.73
C ILE A 105 -0.67 3.24 0.36
N ARG A 106 -0.88 2.43 -0.66
CA ARG A 106 -1.26 2.90 -1.99
C ARG A 106 -2.56 2.29 -2.45
N GLU A 107 -3.33 3.10 -3.14
CA GLU A 107 -4.63 2.71 -3.67
C GLU A 107 -4.68 2.76 -5.18
N PHE A 108 -5.45 1.85 -5.73
CA PHE A 108 -5.68 1.70 -7.15
C PHE A 108 -7.17 1.43 -7.35
N ILE A 109 -7.77 2.11 -8.32
CA ILE A 109 -9.07 1.71 -8.87
C ILE A 109 -8.79 0.75 -10.02
N LEU A 110 -9.32 -0.47 -9.92
CA LEU A 110 -9.18 -1.49 -10.93
C LEU A 110 -10.18 -1.28 -12.08
N PRO A 111 -9.95 -1.90 -13.27
CA PRO A 111 -10.84 -1.72 -14.42
C PRO A 111 -12.30 -2.14 -14.18
N ASP A 112 -12.54 -3.06 -13.24
CA ASP A 112 -13.87 -3.50 -12.80
C ASP A 112 -14.53 -2.54 -11.80
N GLY A 113 -13.89 -1.41 -11.48
CA GLY A 113 -14.34 -0.45 -10.48
C GLY A 113 -13.97 -0.83 -9.04
N SER A 114 -13.35 -1.99 -8.81
CA SER A 114 -12.95 -2.41 -7.47
C SER A 114 -11.76 -1.61 -6.95
N ARG A 115 -11.73 -1.40 -5.63
CA ARG A 115 -10.66 -0.66 -4.96
C ARG A 115 -9.62 -1.63 -4.41
N LYS A 116 -8.39 -1.51 -4.90
CA LYS A 116 -7.23 -2.26 -4.42
C LYS A 116 -6.36 -1.38 -3.54
N ILE A 117 -6.09 -1.86 -2.33
CA ILE A 117 -5.22 -1.24 -1.35
C ILE A 117 -4.00 -2.13 -1.19
N ARG A 118 -2.80 -1.57 -1.35
CA ARG A 118 -1.53 -2.23 -1.07
C ARG A 118 -0.84 -1.50 0.05
N PHE A 119 -0.26 -2.24 1.00
CA PHE A 119 0.46 -1.63 2.10
C PHE A 119 1.77 -2.36 2.38
N VAL A 120 2.74 -1.60 2.88
CA VAL A 120 4.05 -2.08 3.30
C VAL A 120 4.43 -1.33 4.58
N THR A 121 5.03 -2.05 5.51
CA THR A 121 5.57 -1.51 6.75
C THR A 121 6.84 -2.24 7.12
N ASP A 122 7.74 -1.53 7.80
CA ASP A 122 8.81 -2.19 8.53
C ASP A 122 8.19 -2.95 9.72
N ARG A 123 8.70 -4.16 9.95
CA ARG A 123 8.25 -5.01 11.04
C ARG A 123 9.19 -4.75 12.22
N PRO A 124 8.69 -4.26 13.37
CA PRO A 124 9.52 -4.19 14.56
C PRO A 124 9.93 -5.61 14.96
N ILE A 125 11.23 -5.90 14.86
CA ILE A 125 11.81 -7.18 15.28
C ILE A 125 11.64 -7.28 16.79
N ARG A 126 10.89 -8.28 17.26
CA ARG A 126 10.69 -8.48 18.71
C ARG A 126 12.03 -8.90 19.33
N PHE A 127 12.37 -8.37 20.51
CA PHE A 127 13.61 -8.69 21.24
C PHE A 127 13.91 -10.20 21.28
N ARG A 128 12.90 -11.05 21.50
CA ARG A 128 13.06 -12.52 21.55
C ARG A 128 13.46 -13.17 20.21
N GLU A 129 13.16 -12.54 19.09
CA GLU A 129 13.47 -13.03 17.74
C GLU A 129 14.89 -12.68 17.31
N ALA A 130 15.41 -11.53 17.76
CA ALA A 130 16.79 -11.10 17.54
C ALA A 130 17.83 -12.03 18.20
N TRP A 131 17.49 -12.66 19.33
CA TRP A 131 18.38 -13.56 20.07
C TRP A 131 18.38 -15.01 19.55
N SER A 132 17.32 -15.46 18.87
CA SER A 132 17.16 -16.89 18.53
C SER A 132 17.16 -17.21 17.03
N SER A 133 17.15 -16.22 16.12
CA SER A 133 16.85 -16.50 14.71
C SER A 133 17.57 -15.56 13.74
N THR A 134 18.78 -15.94 13.31
CA THR A 134 19.60 -15.18 12.35
C THR A 134 18.92 -14.98 10.99
N ARG A 135 18.06 -15.93 10.56
CA ARG A 135 17.38 -15.88 9.24
C ARG A 135 16.11 -15.03 9.20
N SER A 136 15.37 -14.87 10.30
CA SER A 136 14.14 -14.07 10.31
C SER A 136 14.42 -12.56 10.38
N ILE A 137 15.62 -12.17 10.82
CA ILE A 137 16.11 -10.79 10.83
C ILE A 137 16.18 -10.21 9.40
N ASP A 138 16.45 -11.04 8.40
CA ASP A 138 16.51 -10.64 6.98
C ASP A 138 15.12 -10.36 6.36
N TYR A 139 14.04 -10.64 7.09
CA TYR A 139 12.66 -10.39 6.68
C TYR A 139 12.03 -9.30 7.54
N SER A 140 12.49 -8.08 7.29
CA SER A 140 12.15 -6.89 8.06
C SER A 140 10.87 -6.19 7.58
N LEU A 141 10.15 -6.75 6.59
CA LEU A 141 8.92 -6.14 6.08
C LEU A 141 7.69 -6.98 6.40
N SER A 142 6.60 -6.30 6.70
CA SER A 142 5.24 -6.84 6.61
C SER A 142 4.51 -6.11 5.50
N MET A 143 3.71 -6.83 4.73
CA MET A 143 2.99 -6.24 3.59
C MET A 143 1.70 -6.98 3.30
N GLY A 144 0.82 -6.40 2.50
CA GLY A 144 -0.42 -7.03 2.11
C GLY A 144 -1.16 -6.31 1.01
N GLU A 145 -2.21 -6.98 0.54
CA GLU A 145 -3.15 -6.45 -0.45
C GLU A 145 -4.58 -6.70 0.04
N ILE A 146 -5.45 -5.71 -0.10
CA ILE A 146 -6.88 -5.78 0.17
C ILE A 146 -7.60 -5.31 -1.10
N ILE A 147 -8.58 -6.07 -1.57
CA ILE A 147 -9.43 -5.72 -2.70
C ILE A 147 -10.86 -5.62 -2.20
N ILE A 148 -11.48 -4.46 -2.40
CA ILE A 148 -12.85 -4.13 -2.03
C ILE A 148 -13.67 -4.02 -3.31
N ARG A 149 -14.68 -4.89 -3.48
CA ARG A 149 -15.43 -5.04 -4.73
C ARG A 149 -16.89 -4.53 -4.67
N GLY A 150 -17.30 -3.99 -3.52
CA GLY A 150 -18.62 -3.37 -3.32
C GLY A 150 -19.52 -4.23 -2.42
N ASP A 151 -19.54 -5.54 -2.61
CA ASP A 151 -20.17 -6.49 -1.69
C ASP A 151 -19.16 -7.10 -0.71
N ARG A 152 -19.60 -7.34 0.51
CA ARG A 152 -18.73 -7.81 1.60
C ARG A 152 -18.10 -9.18 1.32
N ASP A 153 -18.84 -10.06 0.63
CA ASP A 153 -18.47 -11.46 0.48
C ASP A 153 -17.48 -11.68 -0.67
N SER A 154 -17.42 -10.77 -1.66
CA SER A 154 -16.40 -10.80 -2.72
C SER A 154 -15.13 -10.01 -2.40
N ASN A 155 -15.09 -9.31 -1.26
CA ASN A 155 -13.87 -8.68 -0.76
C ASN A 155 -12.83 -9.76 -0.46
N SER A 156 -11.59 -9.51 -0.88
CA SER A 156 -10.49 -10.47 -0.73
C SER A 156 -9.23 -9.77 -0.25
N GLY A 157 -8.43 -10.43 0.57
CA GLY A 157 -7.14 -9.86 0.94
C GLY A 157 -6.15 -10.91 1.42
N THR A 158 -4.89 -10.51 1.45
CA THR A 158 -3.76 -11.33 1.86
C THR A 158 -2.80 -10.48 2.66
N ILE A 159 -2.33 -10.99 3.78
CA ILE A 159 -1.24 -10.39 4.56
C ILE A 159 -0.05 -11.34 4.54
N MET A 160 1.14 -10.76 4.38
CA MET A 160 2.42 -11.42 4.45
C MET A 160 3.17 -10.86 5.65
N PRO A 161 3.06 -11.49 6.83
CA PRO A 161 3.59 -10.92 8.06
C PRO A 161 5.12 -10.85 8.09
N ILE A 162 5.81 -11.73 7.37
CA ILE A 162 7.27 -11.82 7.36
C ILE A 162 7.72 -11.98 5.91
N ALA A 163 8.11 -10.86 5.29
CA ALA A 163 8.41 -10.78 3.88
C ALA A 163 9.66 -9.94 3.62
N LYS A 164 10.24 -10.11 2.42
CA LYS A 164 11.30 -9.28 1.87
C LYS A 164 11.12 -9.17 0.36
N PHE A 165 11.59 -8.06 -0.22
CA PHE A 165 11.63 -7.93 -1.67
C PHE A 165 12.94 -8.50 -2.21
N ARG A 166 12.87 -9.21 -3.33
CA ARG A 166 14.04 -9.79 -3.99
C ARG A 166 13.98 -9.51 -5.48
N LEU A 167 15.14 -9.38 -6.10
CA LEU A 167 15.24 -9.54 -7.55
C LEU A 167 15.34 -11.02 -7.85
N ASP A 168 14.45 -11.53 -8.69
CA ASP A 168 14.57 -12.89 -9.18
C ASP A 168 15.71 -13.02 -10.23
N LYS A 169 15.85 -14.22 -10.81
CA LYS A 169 16.90 -14.48 -11.80
C LYS A 169 16.73 -13.66 -13.08
N GLU A 170 15.52 -13.17 -13.34
CA GLU A 170 15.15 -12.36 -14.51
C GLU A 170 15.26 -10.86 -14.19
N LYS A 171 15.72 -10.51 -12.98
CA LYS A 171 15.79 -9.15 -12.44
C LYS A 171 14.42 -8.50 -12.27
N GLU A 172 13.36 -9.30 -12.18
CA GLU A 172 12.04 -8.82 -11.81
C GLU A 172 11.89 -8.75 -10.29
N LEU A 173 11.06 -7.81 -9.84
CA LEU A 173 10.78 -7.62 -8.42
C LEU A 173 9.84 -8.73 -7.94
N SER A 174 10.34 -9.60 -7.07
CA SER A 174 9.59 -10.68 -6.42
C SER A 174 9.47 -10.46 -4.92
N ILE A 175 8.46 -11.08 -4.30
CA ILE A 175 8.25 -11.06 -2.85
C ILE A 175 8.56 -12.46 -2.31
N GLU A 176 9.51 -12.55 -1.40
CA GLU A 176 9.84 -13.79 -0.69
C GLU A 176 9.27 -13.71 0.73
N THR A 177 8.53 -14.74 1.14
CA THR A 177 7.92 -14.81 2.47
C THR A 177 8.60 -15.90 3.30
N PHE A 178 8.87 -15.62 4.57
CA PHE A 178 9.44 -16.62 5.49
C PHE A 178 8.37 -17.57 6.04
N ARG A 179 7.12 -17.11 6.09
CA ARG A 179 5.94 -17.87 6.51
C ARG A 179 4.83 -17.70 5.48
N ASN A 180 3.93 -18.67 5.43
CA ASN A 180 2.84 -18.61 4.47
C ASN A 180 1.99 -17.34 4.67
N PRO A 181 1.56 -16.70 3.58
CA PRO A 181 0.62 -15.58 3.66
C PRO A 181 -0.68 -15.99 4.35
N TRP A 182 -1.28 -15.07 5.08
CA TRP A 182 -2.58 -15.25 5.73
C TRP A 182 -3.67 -14.67 4.85
N LYS A 183 -4.78 -15.40 4.71
CA LYS A 183 -5.95 -14.92 3.97
C LYS A 183 -6.78 -14.01 4.88
N LEU A 184 -7.22 -12.88 4.35
CA LEU A 184 -8.19 -12.01 5.01
C LEU A 184 -9.60 -12.39 4.56
N LEU A 185 -10.45 -12.65 5.54
CA LEU A 185 -11.85 -13.01 5.38
C LEU A 185 -12.72 -11.94 6.06
N ASN A 186 -14.01 -11.91 5.71
CA ASN A 186 -15.01 -11.05 6.35
C ASN A 186 -14.65 -9.55 6.35
N ILE A 187 -13.98 -9.09 5.29
CA ILE A 187 -13.41 -7.74 5.20
C ILE A 187 -14.53 -6.68 5.16
N LYS A 188 -14.45 -5.70 6.07
CA LYS A 188 -15.40 -4.59 6.18
C LYS A 188 -14.68 -3.25 6.34
N ALA A 189 -14.92 -2.35 5.40
CA ALA A 189 -14.49 -0.95 5.46
C ALA A 189 -15.58 -0.04 6.06
N HIS A 190 -15.20 0.94 6.87
CA HIS A 190 -16.08 1.93 7.52
C HIS A 190 -15.29 3.19 7.94
N ASP A 191 -15.98 4.31 8.15
CA ASP A 191 -15.41 5.64 8.50
C ASP A 191 -15.72 6.10 9.93
#